data_AF-A0AAJ7WS97-F1
#
_entry.id   AF-A0AAJ7WS97-F1
#
_cell.length_a   1.000
_cell.length_b   1.000
_cell.length_c   1.000
_cell.angle_alpha   90.00
_cell.angle_beta   90.00
_cell.angle_gamma   90.00
#
_symmetry.space_group_name_H-M   'P 1'
#
loop_
_entity.id
_entity.type
_entity.pdbx_description
1 polymer ?
#
loop_
_entity_poly.entity_id
_entity_poly.type
_entity_poly.pdbx_seq_one_letter_code
_entity_poly.pdbx_strand_id
1 'polypeptide(L)'
;MRDAFRIETRRTRGMRRAYHLEPRTDLHFHASVRGANVRLDERGTRATRRKGFCGGLALSARPVRTCERVHVRLGTRDSEWQGALRVGFTSRDPDTMALPLPPYALPDLVDQRGSWADRVPEELAVQGAEIAFWVQADGSMFCSAWLPGSSRRRGSARVWRLKGRVEARLPLWAVVDVYGTTRDVQLLGTTVQPPVCSGRSSARVTLPIAPLALRTPPPPPSPPPPPSPPRDVSLCAACTPVGTECVVCMHGPRQAAFVPCGHYCVCETCATLLCECPLCRCPCKNVIRIYYS
;
A
#
# COMPACT_ATOMS: atom_id res chain seq x y z
N MET A 1 -13.62 -26.73 58.34
CA MET A 1 -14.18 -26.93 56.98
C MET A 1 -14.35 -25.56 56.33
N ARG A 2 -13.42 -25.18 55.46
CA ARG A 2 -13.50 -24.02 54.58
C ARG A 2 -13.39 -24.58 53.16
N ASP A 3 -14.51 -24.82 52.51
CA ASP A 3 -14.52 -25.30 51.12
C ASP A 3 -14.48 -24.10 50.17
N ALA A 4 -13.38 -24.03 49.43
CA ALA A 4 -13.12 -23.04 48.40
C ALA A 4 -13.76 -23.49 47.08
N PHE A 5 -14.72 -22.71 46.58
CA PHE A 5 -15.27 -22.90 45.24
C PHE A 5 -14.23 -22.54 44.18
N ARG A 6 -13.82 -23.53 43.37
CA ARG A 6 -12.92 -23.39 42.22
C ARG A 6 -13.76 -23.32 40.94
N ILE A 7 -13.79 -22.16 40.28
CA ILE A 7 -14.46 -22.00 38.97
C ILE A 7 -13.42 -22.21 37.87
N GLU A 8 -13.53 -23.32 37.14
CA GLU A 8 -12.81 -23.58 35.89
C GLU A 8 -13.40 -22.74 34.75
N THR A 9 -12.62 -21.82 34.18
CA THR A 9 -13.02 -21.07 32.99
C THR A 9 -12.54 -21.77 31.72
N ARG A 10 -13.50 -22.39 31.03
CA ARG A 10 -13.36 -23.01 29.71
C ARG A 10 -12.99 -21.93 28.67
N ARG A 11 -11.75 -21.95 28.16
CA ARG A 11 -11.29 -21.06 27.09
C ARG A 11 -12.08 -21.31 25.79
N THR A 12 -13.00 -20.41 25.45
CA THR A 12 -13.54 -20.33 24.08
C THR A 12 -12.45 -19.80 23.14
N ARG A 13 -12.05 -20.61 22.16
CA ARG A 13 -11.14 -20.23 21.06
C ARG A 13 -11.75 -19.10 20.23
N GLY A 14 -11.42 -17.85 20.56
CA GLY A 14 -11.62 -16.72 19.68
C GLY A 14 -10.64 -16.78 18.51
N MET A 15 -11.17 -16.99 17.30
CA MET A 15 -10.44 -17.07 16.03
C MET A 15 -9.80 -15.72 15.71
N ARG A 16 -8.53 -15.52 16.11
CA ARG A 16 -7.70 -14.42 15.64
C ARG A 16 -7.43 -14.66 14.15
N ARG A 17 -7.87 -13.77 13.26
CA ARG A 17 -7.36 -13.75 11.87
C ARG A 17 -5.85 -13.54 11.93
N ALA A 18 -5.09 -14.59 11.66
CA ALA A 18 -3.65 -14.51 11.52
C ALA A 18 -3.34 -13.63 10.30
N TYR A 19 -2.66 -12.52 10.54
CA TYR A 19 -2.10 -11.68 9.50
C TYR A 19 -0.87 -12.41 8.94
N HIS A 20 -0.91 -12.75 7.66
CA HIS A 20 0.22 -13.42 7.03
C HIS A 20 1.26 -12.39 6.62
N LEU A 21 2.27 -12.20 7.48
CA LEU A 21 3.54 -11.55 7.12
C LEU A 21 4.37 -12.42 6.16
N GLU A 22 3.98 -13.69 6.00
CA GLU A 22 4.55 -14.61 5.03
C GLU A 22 3.84 -14.48 3.67
N PRO A 23 4.58 -14.46 2.56
CA PRO A 23 3.98 -14.40 1.23
C PRO A 23 3.02 -15.55 0.97
N ARG A 24 1.84 -15.25 0.44
CA ARG A 24 0.96 -16.24 -0.17
C ARG A 24 1.59 -16.70 -1.47
N THR A 25 1.79 -17.99 -1.62
CA THR A 25 2.42 -18.60 -2.80
C THR A 25 1.41 -18.90 -3.91
N ASP A 26 0.28 -18.18 -3.95
CA ASP A 26 -0.81 -18.37 -4.92
C ASP A 26 -0.60 -17.59 -6.22
N LEU A 27 0.43 -16.75 -6.29
CA LEU A 27 0.77 -15.98 -7.49
C LEU A 27 1.87 -16.69 -8.29
N HIS A 28 1.56 -16.98 -9.55
CA HIS A 28 2.46 -17.57 -10.53
C HIS A 28 2.58 -16.65 -11.76
N PHE A 29 3.59 -16.88 -12.60
CA PHE A 29 3.68 -16.27 -13.91
C PHE A 29 2.68 -16.93 -14.88
N HIS A 30 2.20 -16.14 -15.84
CA HIS A 30 1.31 -16.61 -16.89
C HIS A 30 2.03 -17.65 -17.77
N ALA A 31 1.42 -18.83 -17.96
CA ALA A 31 2.09 -19.97 -18.57
C ALA A 31 2.41 -19.76 -20.06
N SER A 32 1.44 -19.21 -20.80
CA SER A 32 1.48 -19.03 -22.26
C SER A 32 1.92 -17.63 -22.73
N VAL A 33 1.57 -16.58 -21.98
CA VAL A 33 1.74 -15.18 -22.39
C VAL A 33 2.97 -14.60 -21.70
N ARG A 34 4.10 -14.67 -22.41
CA ARG A 34 5.43 -14.27 -21.95
C ARG A 34 6.33 -13.94 -23.12
N GLY A 35 7.41 -13.23 -22.85
CA GLY A 35 8.40 -12.85 -23.84
C GLY A 35 9.09 -14.06 -24.45
N ALA A 36 9.50 -13.93 -25.71
CA ALA A 36 10.04 -15.03 -26.52
C ALA A 36 11.27 -15.71 -25.91
N ASN A 37 12.03 -15.01 -25.06
CA ASN A 37 13.24 -15.52 -24.43
C ASN A 37 13.02 -15.98 -22.98
N VAL A 38 11.82 -15.84 -22.44
CA VAL A 38 11.50 -16.31 -21.08
C VAL A 38 11.28 -17.82 -21.12
N ARG A 39 11.78 -18.54 -20.13
CA ARG A 39 11.39 -19.90 -19.79
C ARG A 39 10.93 -19.96 -18.34
N LEU A 40 9.77 -20.57 -18.11
CA LEU A 40 9.25 -20.81 -16.77
C LEU A 40 9.71 -22.17 -16.23
N ASP A 41 9.82 -22.28 -14.91
CA ASP A 41 9.91 -23.58 -14.23
C ASP A 41 8.54 -24.29 -14.21
N GLU A 42 8.53 -25.57 -13.81
CA GLU A 42 7.31 -26.39 -13.76
C GLU A 42 6.22 -25.79 -12.85
N ARG A 43 6.63 -25.06 -11.82
CA ARG A 43 5.72 -24.41 -10.87
C ARG A 43 5.24 -23.04 -11.34
N GLY A 44 5.74 -22.52 -12.47
CA GLY A 44 5.43 -21.16 -12.94
C GLY A 44 5.88 -20.06 -11.96
N THR A 45 6.83 -20.33 -11.06
CA THR A 45 7.31 -19.38 -10.05
C THR A 45 8.65 -18.75 -10.43
N ARG A 46 9.43 -19.37 -11.31
CA ARG A 46 10.70 -18.82 -11.78
C ARG A 46 10.60 -18.48 -13.26
N ALA A 47 10.97 -17.26 -13.63
CA ALA A 47 11.14 -16.83 -15.01
C ALA A 47 12.63 -16.62 -15.29
N THR A 48 13.16 -17.32 -16.30
CA THR A 48 14.57 -17.26 -16.71
C THR A 48 14.67 -16.80 -18.16
N ARG A 49 15.41 -15.72 -18.42
CA ARG A 49 15.77 -15.31 -19.78
C ARG A 49 16.87 -16.24 -20.32
N ARG A 50 16.61 -16.91 -21.44
CA ARG A 50 17.52 -17.93 -21.99
C ARG A 50 18.61 -17.36 -22.90
N LYS A 51 18.28 -16.33 -23.69
CA LYS A 51 19.14 -15.76 -24.72
C LYS A 51 18.98 -14.24 -24.79
N GLY A 52 20.04 -13.57 -25.24
CA GLY A 52 20.06 -12.12 -25.49
C GLY A 52 19.78 -11.28 -24.26
N PHE A 53 19.42 -10.02 -24.50
CA PHE A 53 19.09 -9.01 -23.49
C PHE A 53 17.62 -8.55 -23.53
N CYS A 54 16.82 -9.07 -24.47
CA CYS A 54 15.44 -8.66 -24.74
C CYS A 54 14.47 -9.84 -24.69
N GLY A 55 13.18 -9.57 -24.85
CA GLY A 55 12.12 -10.58 -24.83
C GLY A 55 11.96 -11.23 -23.45
N GLY A 56 12.22 -10.46 -22.39
CA GLY A 56 12.25 -10.90 -20.99
C GLY A 56 10.94 -10.67 -20.22
N LEU A 57 9.86 -10.24 -20.89
CA LEU A 57 8.59 -9.93 -20.25
C LEU A 57 7.91 -11.17 -19.65
N ALA A 58 7.56 -11.10 -18.38
CA ALA A 58 6.75 -12.08 -17.68
C ALA A 58 5.61 -11.38 -16.93
N LEU A 59 4.38 -11.86 -17.14
CA LEU A 59 3.18 -11.31 -16.49
C LEU A 59 2.68 -12.26 -15.40
N SER A 60 1.98 -11.74 -14.40
CA SER A 60 1.27 -12.60 -13.45
C SER A 60 0.15 -13.39 -14.14
N ALA A 61 -0.17 -14.57 -13.63
CA ALA A 61 -1.27 -15.41 -14.13
C ALA A 61 -2.66 -14.92 -13.70
N ARG A 62 -2.72 -14.03 -12.70
CA ARG A 62 -3.97 -13.41 -12.22
C ARG A 62 -3.79 -11.92 -11.97
N PRO A 63 -4.88 -11.14 -11.91
CA PRO A 63 -4.85 -9.80 -11.39
C PRO A 63 -4.33 -9.76 -9.95
N VAL A 64 -3.61 -8.69 -9.61
CA VAL A 64 -3.16 -8.32 -8.27
C VAL A 64 -3.99 -7.15 -7.76
N ARG A 65 -4.32 -7.16 -6.46
CA ARG A 65 -5.14 -6.10 -5.86
C ARG A 65 -4.32 -4.87 -5.54
N THR A 66 -5.00 -3.73 -5.36
CA THR A 66 -4.39 -2.57 -4.70
C THR A 66 -3.86 -2.96 -3.31
N CYS A 67 -2.70 -2.43 -2.94
CA CYS A 67 -1.96 -2.73 -1.72
C CYS A 67 -1.48 -4.20 -1.60
N GLU A 68 -1.67 -5.01 -2.62
CA GLU A 68 -1.06 -6.34 -2.73
C GLU A 68 0.38 -6.18 -3.25
N ARG A 69 1.34 -6.55 -2.41
CA ARG A 69 2.77 -6.52 -2.74
C ARG A 69 3.17 -7.81 -3.40
N VAL A 70 3.68 -7.70 -4.61
CA VAL A 70 4.27 -8.82 -5.37
C VAL A 70 5.74 -8.90 -5.00
N HIS A 71 6.18 -10.05 -4.50
CA HIS A 71 7.57 -10.27 -4.09
C HIS A 71 8.29 -11.15 -5.10
N VAL A 72 9.45 -10.68 -5.56
CA VAL A 72 10.36 -11.43 -6.42
C VAL A 72 11.77 -11.46 -5.82
N ARG A 73 12.48 -12.57 -6.00
CA ARG A 73 13.91 -12.68 -5.71
C ARG A 73 14.69 -12.70 -7.00
N LEU A 74 15.76 -11.92 -7.07
CA LEU A 74 16.68 -11.94 -8.20
C LEU A 74 17.63 -13.14 -8.05
N GLY A 75 17.74 -13.94 -9.09
CA GLY A 75 18.66 -15.07 -9.13
C GLY A 75 19.99 -14.69 -9.77
N THR A 76 20.41 -15.50 -10.74
CA THR A 76 21.68 -15.38 -11.44
C THR A 76 21.79 -14.09 -12.23
N ARG A 77 23.03 -13.60 -12.31
CA ARG A 77 23.41 -12.46 -13.13
C ARG A 77 24.18 -12.91 -14.37
N ASP A 78 24.03 -12.12 -15.42
CA ASP A 78 24.79 -12.23 -16.66
C ASP A 78 25.58 -10.93 -16.83
N SER A 79 26.89 -10.99 -16.54
CA SER A 79 27.76 -9.81 -16.52
C SER A 79 28.09 -9.27 -17.91
N GLU A 80 27.74 -9.99 -18.97
CA GLU A 80 27.95 -9.54 -20.35
C GLU A 80 26.97 -8.43 -20.76
N TRP A 81 25.87 -8.26 -20.01
CA TRP A 81 24.82 -7.31 -20.32
C TRP A 81 24.79 -6.15 -19.34
N GLN A 82 24.44 -4.96 -19.82
CA GLN A 82 24.23 -3.78 -18.99
C GLN A 82 22.74 -3.53 -18.71
N GLY A 83 22.49 -2.88 -17.58
CA GLY A 83 21.16 -2.44 -17.18
C GLY A 83 20.46 -3.38 -16.20
N ALA A 84 19.31 -2.91 -15.72
CA ALA A 84 18.63 -3.46 -14.56
C ALA A 84 17.21 -3.96 -14.88
N LEU A 85 16.73 -4.83 -13.98
CA LEU A 85 15.36 -5.31 -13.93
C LEU A 85 14.35 -4.16 -14.06
N ARG A 86 13.25 -4.37 -14.79
CA ARG A 86 12.11 -3.45 -14.75
C ARG A 86 10.89 -4.15 -14.17
N VAL A 87 10.09 -3.40 -13.43
CA VAL A 87 8.85 -3.88 -12.79
C VAL A 87 7.73 -2.89 -13.05
N GLY A 88 6.50 -3.39 -13.04
CA GLY A 88 5.36 -2.58 -13.41
C GLY A 88 4.04 -3.32 -13.32
N PHE A 89 3.03 -2.73 -13.95
CA PHE A 89 1.68 -3.24 -14.02
C PHE A 89 1.08 -2.99 -15.40
N THR A 90 0.09 -3.78 -15.76
CA THR A 90 -0.75 -3.55 -16.94
C THR A 90 -2.21 -3.83 -16.58
N SER A 91 -3.14 -3.05 -17.11
CA SER A 91 -4.58 -3.28 -17.00
C SER A 91 -5.14 -4.15 -18.14
N ARG A 92 -4.27 -4.58 -19.05
CA ARG A 92 -4.62 -5.48 -20.14
C ARG A 92 -4.55 -6.91 -19.66
N ASP A 93 -5.61 -7.67 -19.94
CA ASP A 93 -5.67 -9.08 -19.60
C ASP A 93 -4.67 -9.88 -20.47
N PRO A 94 -3.69 -10.59 -19.88
CA PRO A 94 -2.73 -11.41 -20.62
C PRO A 94 -3.40 -12.38 -21.58
N ASP A 95 -4.52 -13.01 -21.23
CA ASP A 95 -5.22 -13.97 -22.09
C ASP A 95 -5.77 -13.33 -23.39
N THR A 96 -5.90 -12.00 -23.41
CA THR A 96 -6.35 -11.22 -24.58
C THR A 96 -5.20 -10.54 -25.33
N MET A 97 -3.96 -10.64 -24.85
CA MET A 97 -2.82 -10.00 -25.49
C MET A 97 -2.39 -10.75 -26.75
N ALA A 98 -2.17 -10.00 -27.83
CA ALA A 98 -1.53 -10.55 -29.02
C ALA A 98 -0.08 -10.95 -28.74
N LEU A 99 0.32 -12.12 -29.26
CA LEU A 99 1.70 -12.60 -29.24
C LEU A 99 2.37 -12.40 -30.61
N PRO A 100 3.70 -12.19 -30.67
CA PRO A 100 4.62 -12.12 -29.53
C PRO A 100 4.45 -10.82 -28.72
N LEU A 101 4.73 -10.90 -27.41
CA LEU A 101 4.85 -9.70 -26.59
C LEU A 101 6.00 -8.81 -27.11
N PRO A 102 5.95 -7.49 -26.86
CA PRO A 102 7.03 -6.59 -27.24
C PRO A 102 8.38 -7.00 -26.62
N PRO A 103 9.51 -6.64 -27.25
CA PRO A 103 10.82 -7.06 -26.78
C PRO A 103 11.23 -6.40 -25.45
N TYR A 104 10.73 -5.21 -25.12
CA TYR A 104 11.06 -4.50 -23.88
C TYR A 104 9.82 -3.98 -23.13
N ALA A 105 9.90 -3.88 -21.80
CA ALA A 105 8.91 -3.10 -21.06
C ALA A 105 9.02 -1.60 -21.37
N LEU A 106 10.24 -1.11 -21.60
CA LEU A 106 10.51 0.30 -21.89
C LEU A 106 11.28 0.42 -23.22
N PRO A 107 10.82 1.24 -24.17
CA PRO A 107 9.56 2.01 -24.14
C PRO A 107 8.32 1.18 -24.54
N ASP A 108 8.52 0.09 -25.28
CA ASP A 108 7.48 -0.56 -26.10
C ASP A 108 6.18 -0.92 -25.35
N LEU A 109 6.28 -1.54 -24.17
CA LEU A 109 5.08 -1.92 -23.42
C LEU A 109 4.39 -0.70 -22.81
N VAL A 110 5.15 0.28 -22.31
CA VAL A 110 4.59 1.49 -21.66
C VAL A 110 3.96 2.44 -22.67
N ASP A 111 4.44 2.45 -23.92
CA ASP A 111 3.81 3.20 -25.00
C ASP A 111 2.43 2.65 -25.38
N GLN A 112 2.14 1.40 -25.01
CA GLN A 112 0.82 0.80 -25.17
C GLN A 112 -0.10 1.24 -24.03
N ARG A 113 -1.30 1.73 -24.38
CA ARG A 113 -2.30 2.19 -23.40
C ARG A 113 -2.59 1.09 -22.35
N GLY A 114 -2.63 1.51 -21.09
CA GLY A 114 -2.93 0.63 -19.96
C GLY A 114 -1.74 -0.16 -19.43
N SER A 115 -0.51 0.29 -19.68
CA SER A 115 0.71 -0.35 -19.19
C SER A 115 1.66 0.66 -18.58
N TRP A 116 2.31 0.28 -17.49
CA TRP A 116 3.23 1.14 -16.75
C TRP A 116 4.39 0.30 -16.20
N ALA A 117 5.62 0.70 -16.44
CA ALA A 117 6.80 0.03 -15.92
C ALA A 117 7.91 1.05 -15.65
N ASP A 118 8.79 0.73 -14.70
CA ASP A 118 9.95 1.54 -14.40
C ASP A 118 11.14 0.67 -13.97
N ARG A 119 12.33 1.26 -14.02
CA ARG A 119 13.59 0.58 -13.74
C ARG A 119 13.77 0.41 -12.23
N VAL A 120 14.19 -0.78 -11.81
CA VAL A 120 14.77 -0.97 -10.48
C VAL A 120 16.19 -0.38 -10.52
N PRO A 121 16.60 0.44 -9.53
CA PRO A 121 17.96 0.96 -9.47
C PRO A 121 18.99 -0.18 -9.54
N GLU A 122 20.02 -0.02 -10.36
CA GLU A 122 20.96 -1.09 -10.69
C GLU A 122 21.76 -1.55 -9.45
N GLU A 123 22.01 -0.62 -8.52
CA GLU A 123 22.65 -0.89 -7.23
C GLU A 123 21.78 -1.72 -6.28
N LEU A 124 20.47 -1.81 -6.54
CA LEU A 124 19.51 -2.63 -5.80
C LEU A 124 19.19 -3.95 -6.50
N ALA A 125 19.38 -4.02 -7.81
CA ALA A 125 19.09 -5.18 -8.64
C ALA A 125 20.21 -6.25 -8.59
N VAL A 126 20.72 -6.57 -7.39
CA VAL A 126 21.81 -7.53 -7.19
C VAL A 126 21.32 -8.96 -6.99
N GLN A 127 22.18 -9.96 -7.27
CA GLN A 127 21.85 -11.37 -7.08
C GLN A 127 21.48 -11.65 -5.61
N GLY A 128 20.36 -12.33 -5.40
CA GLY A 128 19.81 -12.65 -4.09
C GLY A 128 18.98 -11.52 -3.46
N ALA A 129 18.95 -10.32 -4.05
CA ALA A 129 18.08 -9.25 -3.58
C ALA A 129 16.61 -9.64 -3.74
N GLU A 130 15.79 -9.16 -2.82
CA GLU A 130 14.35 -9.29 -2.89
C GLU A 130 13.72 -7.95 -3.22
N ILE A 131 12.83 -7.95 -4.19
CA ILE A 131 12.10 -6.77 -4.64
C ILE A 131 10.62 -7.01 -4.38
N ALA A 132 9.97 -6.03 -3.76
CA ALA A 132 8.51 -6.00 -3.68
C ALA A 132 7.99 -4.76 -4.37
N PHE A 133 6.96 -4.91 -5.20
CA PHE A 133 6.32 -3.78 -5.88
C PHE A 133 4.79 -3.90 -5.77
N TRP A 134 4.13 -2.74 -5.71
CA TRP A 134 2.68 -2.65 -5.49
C TRP A 134 2.10 -1.34 -5.98
N VAL A 135 0.78 -1.31 -6.04
CA VAL A 135 -0.05 -0.14 -6.34
C VAL A 135 -0.76 0.31 -5.07
N GLN A 136 -0.76 1.59 -4.76
CA GLN A 136 -1.61 2.17 -3.72
C GLN A 136 -3.00 2.52 -4.25
N ALA A 137 -3.96 2.75 -3.34
CA ALA A 137 -5.35 3.05 -3.71
C ALA A 137 -5.52 4.30 -4.59
N ASP A 138 -4.58 5.24 -4.52
CA ASP A 138 -4.55 6.45 -5.36
C ASP A 138 -3.98 6.20 -6.77
N GLY A 139 -3.53 4.98 -7.06
CA GLY A 139 -2.86 4.62 -8.32
C GLY A 139 -1.36 4.89 -8.35
N SER A 140 -0.76 5.36 -7.25
CA SER A 140 0.70 5.49 -7.16
C SER A 140 1.36 4.11 -7.07
N MET A 141 2.40 3.89 -7.86
CA MET A 141 3.18 2.64 -7.83
C MET A 141 4.44 2.80 -6.98
N PHE A 142 4.75 1.78 -6.20
CA PHE A 142 5.92 1.76 -5.34
C PHE A 142 6.69 0.47 -5.49
N CYS A 143 7.97 0.55 -5.17
CA CYS A 143 8.87 -0.57 -5.13
C CYS A 143 9.75 -0.48 -3.89
N SER A 144 10.15 -1.64 -3.37
CA SER A 144 11.08 -1.75 -2.25
C SER A 144 12.06 -2.88 -2.46
N ALA A 145 13.28 -2.72 -1.95
CA ALA A 145 14.34 -3.71 -2.05
C ALA A 145 14.91 -4.08 -0.67
N TRP A 146 15.23 -5.38 -0.51
CA TRP A 146 16.08 -5.91 0.53
C TRP A 146 17.32 -6.52 -0.11
N LEU A 147 18.49 -6.04 0.31
CA LEU A 147 19.76 -6.59 -0.15
C LEU A 147 19.99 -7.99 0.42
N PRO A 148 20.80 -8.82 -0.24
CA PRO A 148 21.14 -10.16 0.25
C PRO A 148 21.61 -10.14 1.70
N GLY A 149 21.18 -11.12 2.50
CA GLY A 149 21.50 -11.21 3.93
C GLY A 149 20.67 -10.28 4.85
N SER A 150 19.87 -9.37 4.30
CA SER A 150 18.94 -8.55 5.09
C SER A 150 17.66 -9.35 5.40
N SER A 151 17.22 -9.35 6.67
CA SER A 151 15.95 -9.98 7.05
C SER A 151 14.76 -9.09 6.70
N ARG A 152 13.69 -9.63 6.08
CA ARG A 152 12.41 -8.87 5.91
C ARG A 152 11.82 -8.33 7.21
N ARG A 153 12.08 -8.98 8.35
CA ARG A 153 11.51 -8.61 9.66
C ARG A 153 12.35 -7.59 10.42
N ARG A 154 13.65 -7.46 10.11
CA ARG A 154 14.62 -6.65 10.86
C ARG A 154 15.42 -5.66 10.02
N GLY A 155 15.49 -5.86 8.71
CA GLY A 155 16.18 -4.99 7.78
C GLY A 155 15.27 -3.90 7.25
N SER A 156 15.79 -2.67 7.18
CA SER A 156 15.11 -1.55 6.55
C SER A 156 15.07 -1.74 5.04
N ALA A 157 13.87 -1.92 4.49
CA ALA A 157 13.68 -1.94 3.04
C ALA A 157 13.99 -0.54 2.49
N ARG A 158 14.73 -0.46 1.38
CA ARG A 158 14.82 0.79 0.60
C ARG A 158 13.54 0.91 -0.21
N VAL A 159 12.75 1.96 -0.03
CA VAL A 159 11.45 2.16 -0.71
C VAL A 159 11.54 3.38 -1.62
N TRP A 160 10.99 3.29 -2.83
CA TRP A 160 10.89 4.39 -3.78
C TRP A 160 9.60 4.31 -4.61
N ARG A 161 9.26 5.42 -5.26
CA ARG A 161 8.09 5.51 -6.14
C ARG A 161 8.51 5.19 -7.57
N LEU A 162 7.74 4.37 -8.27
CA LEU A 162 7.91 4.11 -9.71
C LEU A 162 7.22 5.23 -10.51
N LYS A 163 7.71 5.53 -11.71
CA LYS A 163 7.13 6.55 -12.60
C LYS A 163 5.73 6.16 -13.09
N GLY A 164 4.87 7.17 -13.22
CA GLY A 164 3.50 7.01 -13.72
C GLY A 164 2.46 6.81 -12.61
N ARG A 165 1.19 6.72 -13.04
CA ARG A 165 0.04 6.47 -12.17
C ARG A 165 -0.88 5.49 -12.89
N VAL A 166 -1.22 4.40 -12.21
CA VAL A 166 -2.11 3.37 -12.77
C VAL A 166 -3.56 3.72 -12.52
N GLU A 167 -4.44 3.20 -13.36
CA GLU A 167 -5.88 3.23 -13.16
C GLU A 167 -6.29 2.16 -12.14
N ALA A 168 -6.16 2.45 -10.85
CA ALA A 168 -6.34 1.49 -9.74
C ALA A 168 -7.74 0.85 -9.62
N ARG A 169 -8.71 1.29 -10.43
CA ARG A 169 -10.07 0.71 -10.51
C ARG A 169 -10.16 -0.47 -11.47
N LEU A 170 -9.20 -0.59 -12.40
CA LEU A 170 -9.14 -1.71 -13.33
C LEU A 170 -8.42 -2.90 -12.66
N PRO A 171 -8.71 -4.14 -13.08
CA PRO A 171 -7.84 -5.27 -12.79
C PRO A 171 -6.43 -4.99 -13.30
N LEU A 172 -5.41 -5.28 -12.48
CA LEU A 172 -4.01 -5.03 -12.82
C LEU A 172 -3.23 -6.33 -12.75
N TRP A 173 -2.41 -6.63 -13.75
CA TRP A 173 -1.47 -7.73 -13.73
C TRP A 173 -0.07 -7.20 -13.47
N ALA A 174 0.70 -7.93 -12.68
CA ALA A 174 2.08 -7.58 -12.40
C ALA A 174 2.95 -7.88 -13.63
N VAL A 175 3.84 -6.95 -13.97
CA VAL A 175 4.78 -7.07 -15.08
C VAL A 175 6.20 -7.08 -14.53
N VAL A 176 7.00 -8.05 -14.98
CA VAL A 176 8.43 -8.12 -14.71
C VAL A 176 9.16 -8.29 -16.04
N ASP A 177 10.06 -7.37 -16.36
CA ASP A 177 10.95 -7.48 -17.52
C ASP A 177 12.32 -7.97 -17.04
N VAL A 178 12.61 -9.26 -17.29
CA VAL A 178 13.89 -9.91 -16.98
C VAL A 178 14.95 -9.35 -17.94
N TYR A 179 15.46 -8.16 -17.60
CA TYR A 179 16.29 -7.34 -18.46
C TYR A 179 17.73 -7.16 -17.93
N GLY A 180 18.66 -6.90 -18.85
CA GLY A 180 20.03 -6.51 -18.55
C GLY A 180 20.78 -7.60 -17.80
N THR A 181 21.46 -7.23 -16.72
CA THR A 181 22.25 -8.16 -15.88
C THR A 181 21.41 -9.24 -15.21
N THR A 182 20.10 -9.05 -15.04
CA THR A 182 19.25 -10.03 -14.35
C THR A 182 18.84 -11.14 -15.33
N ARG A 183 19.28 -12.37 -15.06
CA ARG A 183 19.00 -13.54 -15.92
C ARG A 183 17.77 -14.32 -15.46
N ASP A 184 17.49 -14.33 -14.17
CA ASP A 184 16.30 -14.97 -13.65
C ASP A 184 15.70 -14.27 -12.42
N VAL A 185 14.40 -14.44 -12.28
CA VAL A 185 13.61 -13.94 -11.15
C VAL A 185 12.70 -15.05 -10.64
N GLN A 186 12.51 -15.12 -9.33
CA GLN A 186 11.60 -16.05 -8.69
C GLN A 186 10.52 -15.31 -7.91
N LEU A 187 9.25 -15.54 -8.25
CA LEU A 187 8.11 -15.14 -7.44
C LEU A 187 8.15 -15.85 -6.09
N LEU A 188 8.16 -15.06 -5.02
CA LEU A 188 8.10 -15.55 -3.65
C LEU A 188 6.66 -15.59 -3.14
N GLY A 189 5.74 -14.93 -3.86
CA GLY A 189 4.33 -14.81 -3.49
C GLY A 189 3.90 -13.36 -3.29
N THR A 190 2.76 -13.19 -2.64
CA THR A 190 2.18 -11.87 -2.37
C THR A 190 1.97 -11.63 -0.88
N THR A 191 2.14 -10.39 -0.43
CA THR A 191 1.65 -9.97 0.89
C THR A 191 0.66 -8.85 0.73
N VAL A 192 -0.45 -8.93 1.46
CA VAL A 192 -1.37 -7.80 1.58
C VAL A 192 -0.99 -7.08 2.85
N GLN A 193 -0.42 -5.89 2.72
CA GLN A 193 -0.36 -5.01 3.89
C GLN A 193 -1.72 -4.33 4.03
N PRO A 194 -2.30 -4.28 5.24
CA PRO A 194 -3.31 -3.26 5.50
C PRO A 194 -2.69 -1.89 5.18
N PRO A 195 -3.47 -0.90 4.71
CA PRO A 195 -2.94 0.45 4.54
C PRO A 195 -2.24 0.85 5.83
N VAL A 196 -0.98 1.28 5.73
CA VAL A 196 -0.14 1.53 6.90
C VAL A 196 -0.75 2.71 7.66
N CYS A 197 -1.52 2.40 8.70
CA CYS A 197 -1.84 3.34 9.76
C CYS A 197 -0.66 3.32 10.74
N SER A 198 0.25 4.28 10.62
CA SER A 198 1.33 4.51 11.58
C SER A 198 0.70 5.03 12.89
N GLY A 199 0.44 4.13 13.85
CA GLY A 199 -0.41 4.40 15.02
C GLY A 199 0.29 4.81 16.32
N ARG A 200 -0.50 4.84 17.41
CA ARG A 200 -0.17 4.50 18.82
C ARG A 200 -1.48 4.56 19.64
N SER A 201 -1.83 3.72 20.61
CA SER A 201 -1.28 2.51 21.22
C SER A 201 -2.45 1.68 21.75
N SER A 202 -2.28 0.36 21.83
CA SER A 202 -3.28 -0.61 22.30
C SER A 202 -3.49 -0.53 23.82
N ALA A 203 -4.71 -0.23 24.27
CA ALA A 203 -5.22 -0.72 25.55
C ALA A 203 -6.43 -1.62 25.26
N ARG A 204 -6.29 -2.92 25.56
CA ARG A 204 -7.41 -3.86 25.57
C ARG A 204 -8.31 -3.50 26.74
N VAL A 205 -9.53 -3.08 26.46
CA VAL A 205 -10.63 -3.14 27.43
C VAL A 205 -11.54 -4.29 26.99
N THR A 206 -11.46 -5.39 27.72
CA THR A 206 -12.41 -6.50 27.63
C THR A 206 -13.79 -6.01 28.08
N LEU A 207 -14.80 -6.15 27.22
CA LEU A 207 -16.20 -5.95 27.58
C LEU A 207 -16.77 -7.27 28.16
N PRO A 208 -17.39 -7.28 29.35
CA PRO A 208 -18.33 -8.32 29.69
C PRO A 208 -19.70 -7.98 29.09
N ILE A 209 -20.29 -8.94 28.40
CA ILE A 209 -21.69 -8.90 27.97
C ILE A 209 -22.56 -9.13 29.21
N ALA A 210 -23.47 -8.20 29.50
CA ALA A 210 -24.61 -8.43 30.39
C ALA A 210 -25.91 -8.44 29.54
N PRO A 211 -26.96 -9.17 29.96
CA PRO A 211 -28.12 -9.46 29.12
C PRO A 211 -29.08 -8.27 28.99
N LEU A 212 -29.89 -8.34 27.94
CA LEU A 212 -30.92 -7.40 27.51
C LEU A 212 -31.83 -6.90 28.65
N ALA A 213 -31.82 -5.57 28.79
CA ALA A 213 -32.91 -4.65 29.10
C ALA A 213 -34.16 -5.18 29.84
N LEU A 214 -34.47 -4.52 30.95
CA LEU A 214 -35.81 -4.05 31.26
C LEU A 214 -35.74 -2.68 31.96
N ARG A 215 -36.37 -1.68 31.33
CA ARG A 215 -36.99 -0.45 31.91
C ARG A 215 -35.99 0.60 32.46
N THR A 216 -36.16 1.92 32.36
CA THR A 216 -37.28 2.88 32.11
C THR A 216 -36.63 4.22 31.64
N PRO A 217 -37.37 5.22 31.12
CA PRO A 217 -36.75 6.40 30.51
C PRO A 217 -36.07 7.31 31.57
N PRO A 218 -34.92 7.92 31.26
CA PRO A 218 -34.21 8.79 32.20
C PRO A 218 -34.93 10.15 32.33
N PRO A 219 -34.81 10.81 33.50
CA PRO A 219 -35.36 12.14 33.74
C PRO A 219 -34.63 13.21 32.92
N PRO A 220 -35.27 14.38 32.68
CA PRO A 220 -34.64 15.45 31.91
C PRO A 220 -33.39 16.00 32.62
N PRO A 221 -32.33 16.34 31.87
CA PRO A 221 -31.08 16.80 32.44
C PRO A 221 -31.23 18.19 33.08
N SER A 222 -30.61 18.36 34.24
CA SER A 222 -30.44 19.66 34.91
C SER A 222 -29.58 20.62 34.09
N PRO A 223 -29.77 21.94 34.24
CA PRO A 223 -29.03 22.93 33.47
C PRO A 223 -27.54 22.88 33.81
N PRO A 224 -26.65 23.07 32.81
CA PRO A 224 -25.21 22.97 33.00
C PRO A 224 -24.70 24.09 33.90
N PRO A 225 -23.67 23.83 34.72
CA PRO A 225 -23.00 24.87 35.49
C PRO A 225 -22.32 25.88 34.55
N PRO A 226 -22.11 27.13 35.01
CA PRO A 226 -21.45 28.15 34.19
C PRO A 226 -20.02 27.71 33.82
N PRO A 227 -19.54 28.07 32.62
CA PRO A 227 -18.27 27.60 32.13
C PRO A 227 -17.14 28.09 33.02
N SER A 228 -16.31 27.15 33.47
CA SER A 228 -15.01 27.46 34.06
C SER A 228 -14.15 28.20 33.04
N PRO A 229 -13.27 29.13 33.47
CA PRO A 229 -12.39 29.83 32.54
C PRO A 229 -11.58 28.81 31.72
N PRO A 230 -11.32 29.10 30.43
CA PRO A 230 -10.63 28.15 29.57
C PRO A 230 -9.28 27.84 30.20
N ARG A 231 -9.10 26.58 30.60
CA ARG A 231 -7.77 26.04 30.88
C ARG A 231 -7.05 26.06 29.55
N ASP A 232 -5.90 26.73 29.52
CA ASP A 232 -4.99 26.77 28.39
C ASP A 232 -4.77 25.35 27.85
N VAL A 233 -5.55 25.02 26.82
CA VAL A 233 -5.06 24.20 25.74
C VAL A 233 -3.92 25.02 25.18
N SER A 234 -2.70 24.75 25.65
CA SER A 234 -1.51 24.99 24.85
C SER A 234 -1.78 24.33 23.51
N LEU A 235 -2.29 25.13 22.59
CA LEU A 235 -2.22 24.92 21.17
C LEU A 235 -0.78 24.48 20.95
N CYS A 236 -0.61 23.32 20.33
CA CYS A 236 0.64 23.02 19.68
C CYS A 236 0.89 24.16 18.68
N ALA A 237 1.59 25.21 19.14
CA ALA A 237 1.94 26.41 18.39
C ALA A 237 2.99 26.11 17.31
N ALA A 238 3.34 24.83 17.11
CA ALA A 238 4.33 24.39 16.15
C ALA A 238 3.75 24.03 14.78
N CYS A 239 2.42 24.03 14.58
CA CYS A 239 1.83 23.57 13.30
C CYS A 239 0.65 24.40 12.75
N THR A 240 0.38 25.60 13.27
CA THR A 240 -0.58 26.52 12.64
C THR A 240 0.14 27.61 11.84
N PRO A 241 0.02 27.65 10.51
CA PRO A 241 0.59 28.74 9.73
C PRO A 241 -0.10 30.05 10.06
N VAL A 242 0.70 31.05 10.45
CA VAL A 242 0.27 32.42 10.75
C VAL A 242 -0.37 33.02 9.48
N GLY A 243 -1.67 33.34 9.52
CA GLY A 243 -2.41 33.92 8.38
C GLY A 243 -3.86 33.43 8.29
N THR A 244 -4.72 34.15 7.57
CA THR A 244 -6.14 33.78 7.33
C THR A 244 -6.37 33.14 5.97
N GLU A 245 -5.31 32.96 5.18
CA GLU A 245 -5.37 32.51 3.79
C GLU A 245 -5.11 31.01 3.64
N CYS A 246 -5.74 30.40 2.64
CA CYS A 246 -5.65 28.99 2.32
C CYS A 246 -4.19 28.56 2.06
N VAL A 247 -3.71 27.56 2.78
CA VAL A 247 -2.30 27.11 2.68
C VAL A 247 -1.96 26.38 1.38
N VAL A 248 -2.98 26.05 0.57
CA VAL A 248 -2.81 25.30 -0.67
C VAL A 248 -2.77 26.24 -1.86
N CYS A 249 -3.77 27.12 -1.98
CA CYS A 249 -3.82 28.06 -3.09
C CYS A 249 -3.24 29.43 -2.77
N MET A 250 -3.13 29.83 -1.49
CA MET A 250 -2.72 31.18 -1.05
C MET A 250 -3.56 32.34 -1.62
N HIS A 251 -4.79 32.08 -2.10
CA HIS A 251 -5.67 33.09 -2.70
C HIS A 251 -7.00 33.27 -1.95
N GLY A 252 -7.59 32.17 -1.46
CA GLY A 252 -8.90 32.21 -0.79
C GLY A 252 -8.77 32.21 0.73
N PRO A 253 -9.74 32.79 1.47
CA PRO A 253 -9.73 32.70 2.92
C PRO A 253 -9.89 31.25 3.37
N ARG A 254 -9.29 30.88 4.50
CA ARG A 254 -9.57 29.62 5.17
C ARG A 254 -11.06 29.61 5.49
N GLN A 255 -11.76 28.51 5.19
CA GLN A 255 -13.21 28.35 5.37
C GLN A 255 -13.60 26.89 5.65
N ALA A 256 -12.64 25.97 5.69
CA ALA A 256 -12.90 24.55 5.86
C ALA A 256 -12.00 23.93 6.94
N ALA A 257 -12.60 23.15 7.82
CA ALA A 257 -11.94 22.35 8.84
C ALA A 257 -12.08 20.85 8.52
N PHE A 258 -10.99 20.11 8.66
CA PHE A 258 -10.96 18.68 8.34
C PHE A 258 -11.29 17.83 9.58
N VAL A 259 -12.26 16.91 9.46
CA VAL A 259 -12.65 15.97 10.52
C VAL A 259 -11.92 14.63 10.31
N PRO A 260 -11.34 14.03 11.37
CA PRO A 260 -11.45 14.39 12.79
C PRO A 260 -10.34 15.31 13.32
N CYS A 261 -9.38 15.73 12.50
CA CYS A 261 -8.18 16.42 12.99
C CYS A 261 -8.39 17.89 13.39
N GLY A 262 -9.55 18.49 13.06
CA GLY A 262 -9.94 19.85 13.43
C GLY A 262 -9.16 20.97 12.73
N HIS A 263 -8.18 20.64 11.88
CA HIS A 263 -7.31 21.63 11.27
C HIS A 263 -8.06 22.49 10.25
N TYR A 264 -8.09 23.79 10.51
CA TYR A 264 -8.71 24.82 9.69
C TYR A 264 -7.65 25.57 8.88
N CYS A 265 -7.45 25.17 7.62
CA CYS A 265 -6.25 25.58 6.88
C CYS A 265 -6.47 25.85 5.39
N VAL A 266 -7.65 25.58 4.84
CA VAL A 266 -7.92 25.74 3.41
C VAL A 266 -9.24 26.46 3.13
N CYS A 267 -9.35 27.04 1.93
CA CYS A 267 -10.62 27.56 1.42
C CYS A 267 -11.55 26.42 1.01
N GLU A 268 -12.84 26.74 0.82
CA GLU A 268 -13.87 25.78 0.43
C GLU A 268 -13.49 25.00 -0.84
N THR A 269 -13.08 25.69 -1.90
CA THR A 269 -12.74 25.06 -3.18
C THR A 269 -11.62 24.03 -3.03
N CYS A 270 -10.55 24.39 -2.32
CA CYS A 270 -9.43 23.48 -2.08
C CYS A 270 -9.85 22.29 -1.21
N ALA A 271 -10.75 22.49 -0.25
CA ALA A 271 -11.20 21.41 0.63
C ALA A 271 -11.89 20.26 -0.13
N THR A 272 -12.61 20.57 -1.22
CA THR A 272 -13.29 19.56 -2.06
C THR A 272 -12.32 18.64 -2.82
N LEU A 273 -11.09 19.10 -3.05
CA LEU A 273 -10.06 18.39 -3.82
C LEU A 273 -9.12 17.57 -2.93
N LEU A 274 -9.32 17.62 -1.61
CA LEU A 274 -8.41 17.06 -0.62
C LEU A 274 -9.10 15.95 0.17
N CYS A 275 -8.55 14.74 0.08
CA CYS A 275 -8.96 13.60 0.90
C CYS A 275 -8.19 13.50 2.23
N GLU A 276 -7.27 14.43 2.48
CA GLU A 276 -6.48 14.52 3.71
C GLU A 276 -6.19 15.98 4.07
N CYS A 277 -6.01 16.26 5.36
CA CYS A 277 -5.68 17.60 5.82
C CYS A 277 -4.24 17.99 5.41
N PRO A 278 -4.02 19.14 4.76
CA PRO A 278 -2.68 19.57 4.33
C PRO A 278 -1.66 19.78 5.46
N LEU A 279 -2.13 20.11 6.67
CA LEU A 279 -1.24 20.39 7.81
C LEU A 279 -0.76 19.11 8.50
N CYS A 280 -1.68 18.21 8.81
CA CYS A 280 -1.38 17.03 9.62
C CYS A 280 -1.44 15.71 8.85
N ARG A 281 -1.85 15.75 7.58
CA ARG A 281 -2.03 14.58 6.69
C ARG A 281 -2.99 13.54 7.26
N CYS A 282 -3.84 13.91 8.22
CA CYS A 282 -4.90 13.05 8.69
C CYS A 282 -5.92 12.84 7.55
N PRO A 283 -6.32 11.59 7.27
CA PRO A 283 -7.39 11.31 6.32
C PRO A 283 -8.66 12.05 6.70
N CYS A 284 -9.21 12.79 5.74
CA CYS A 284 -10.43 13.52 5.92
C CYS A 284 -11.61 12.54 5.85
N LYS A 285 -12.28 12.32 6.98
CA LYS A 285 -13.56 11.60 7.01
C LYS A 285 -14.70 12.50 6.56
N ASN A 286 -14.62 13.78 6.91
CA ASN A 286 -15.57 14.80 6.52
C ASN A 286 -14.91 16.18 6.55
N VAL A 287 -15.38 17.11 5.71
CA VAL A 287 -14.95 18.52 5.74
C VAL A 287 -16.12 19.34 6.26
N ILE A 288 -15.90 20.11 7.32
CA ILE A 288 -16.89 21.05 7.84
C ILE A 288 -16.54 22.44 7.32
N ARG A 289 -17.51 23.07 6.64
CA ARG A 289 -17.41 24.47 6.25
C ARG A 289 -17.75 25.36 7.45
N ILE A 290 -16.88 26.34 7.72
CA ILE A 290 -17.03 27.32 8.78
C ILE A 290 -17.53 28.62 8.15
N TYR A 291 -18.66 29.13 8.64
CA TYR A 291 -19.18 30.44 8.29
C TYR A 291 -18.87 31.41 9.43
N TYR A 292 -18.47 32.63 9.09
CA TYR A 292 -18.33 33.72 10.05
C TYR A 292 -19.59 34.60 10.01
N SER A 293 -20.08 35.00 11.17
CA SER A 293 -21.13 36.01 11.37
C SER A 293 -20.52 37.38 11.54
#